data_AF-A0A4V6T5J1-F1
#
_entry.id   AF-A0A4V6T5J1-F1
#
_cell.length_a   1.000
_cell.length_b   1.000
_cell.length_c   1.000
_cell.angle_alpha   90.00
_cell.angle_beta   90.00
_cell.angle_gamma   90.00
#
_symmetry.space_group_name_H-M   'P 1'
#
loop_
_entity.id
_entity.type
_entity.pdbx_description
1 polymer ?
#
loop_
_entity_poly.entity_id
_entity_poly.type
_entity_poly.pdbx_seq_one_letter_code
_entity_poly.pdbx_strand_id
1 'polypeptide(L)' 'LVYLPPYSPDFNPAEQAFSFIKAWLRRYESRVLDDLSRPDLIDEAAQAITPELAQSWAINCGYDWGDENEGN' A
#
# COMPACT_ATOMS: atom_id res chain seq x y z
N LEU A 1 18.86 8.14 -2.12
CA LEU A 1 17.79 8.70 -2.97
C LEU A 1 17.64 7.77 -4.17
N VAL A 2 16.46 7.16 -4.39
CA VAL A 2 16.24 6.29 -5.56
C VAL A 2 15.79 7.18 -6.72
N TYR A 3 16.51 7.13 -7.85
CA TYR A 3 16.17 7.90 -9.05
C TYR A 3 15.02 7.21 -9.78
N LEU A 4 13.84 7.86 -9.84
CA LEU A 4 12.70 7.37 -10.60
C LEU A 4 12.72 8.04 -12.00
N PRO A 5 12.84 7.27 -13.09
CA PRO A 5 12.68 7.81 -14.43
C PRO A 5 11.24 8.37 -14.62
N PRO A 6 11.05 9.35 -15.51
CA PRO A 6 9.76 10.00 -15.69
C PRO A 6 8.70 9.01 -16.18
N TYR A 7 7.63 8.89 -15.40
CA TYR A 7 6.44 8.04 -15.61
C TYR A 7 6.75 6.57 -15.93
N SER A 8 6.88 5.77 -14.89
CA SER A 8 6.64 4.32 -14.95
C SER A 8 5.28 4.02 -14.32
N PRO A 9 4.16 4.20 -15.05
CA PRO A 9 2.80 3.98 -14.54
C PRO A 9 2.52 2.53 -14.11
N ASP A 10 3.45 1.60 -14.34
CA ASP A 10 3.31 0.18 -14.01
C ASP A 10 3.94 -0.21 -12.65
N PHE A 11 4.67 0.68 -11.96
CA PHE A 11 5.63 0.26 -10.93
C PHE A 11 5.70 1.13 -9.66
N ASN A 12 4.60 1.74 -9.18
CA ASN A 12 4.58 2.41 -7.87
C ASN A 12 3.77 1.61 -6.83
N PRO A 13 4.41 1.00 -5.81
CA PRO A 13 3.74 0.29 -4.71
C PRO A 13 2.67 1.12 -4.00
N ALA A 14 2.80 2.45 -4.02
CA ALA A 14 1.80 3.36 -3.45
C ALA A 14 0.44 3.22 -4.16
N GLU A 15 0.40 2.94 -5.46
CA GLU A 15 -0.86 2.75 -6.19
C GLU A 15 -1.60 1.49 -5.75
N GLN A 16 -0.87 0.42 -5.42
CA GLN A 16 -1.43 -0.81 -4.88
C GLN A 16 -1.98 -0.58 -3.47
N ALA A 17 -1.26 0.18 -2.64
CA ALA A 17 -1.74 0.59 -1.31
C ALA A 17 -3.02 1.43 -1.40
N PHE A 18 -3.06 2.44 -2.27
CA PHE A 18 -4.27 3.27 -2.47
C PHE A 18 -5.44 2.44 -3.02
N SER A 19 -5.18 1.49 -3.91
CA SER A 19 -6.21 0.59 -4.44
C SER A 19 -6.78 -0.32 -3.36
N PHE A 20 -5.92 -0.86 -2.49
CA PHE A 20 -6.32 -1.64 -1.33
C PHE A 20 -7.19 -0.84 -0.36
N ILE A 21 -6.76 0.36 0.03
CA ILE A 21 -7.53 1.25 0.93
C ILE A 21 -8.92 1.55 0.34
N LYS A 22 -9.00 1.88 -0.95
CA LYS A 22 -10.29 2.11 -1.63
C LYS A 22 -11.19 0.88 -1.62
N ALA A 23 -10.63 -0.31 -1.87
CA ALA A 23 -11.39 -1.56 -1.83
C ALA A 23 -11.86 -1.91 -0.42
N TRP A 24 -11.01 -1.70 0.59
CA TRP A 24 -11.34 -1.87 2.00
C TRP A 24 -12.49 -0.95 2.39
N LEU A 25 -12.38 0.36 2.13
CA LEU A 25 -13.42 1.34 2.47
C LEU A 25 -14.77 1.02 1.81
N ARG A 26 -14.78 0.55 0.55
CA ARG A 26 -16.01 0.10 -0.13
C ARG A 26 -16.64 -1.11 0.54
N ARG A 27 -15.83 -2.03 1.08
CA ARG A 27 -16.34 -3.20 1.81
C ARG A 27 -17.01 -2.82 3.12
N TYR A 28 -16.57 -1.73 3.74
CA TYR A 28 -17.11 -1.21 5.00
C TYR A 28 -17.98 0.04 4.79
N GLU A 29 -18.48 0.27 3.58
CA GLU A 29 -19.27 1.45 3.18
C GLU A 29 -20.53 1.63 4.04
N SER A 30 -21.10 0.54 4.56
CA SER A 30 -22.23 0.61 5.49
C SER A 30 -21.91 1.32 6.82
N ARG A 31 -20.63 1.35 7.23
CA ARG A 31 -20.13 2.12 8.38
C ARG A 31 -19.84 3.59 7.98
N VAL A 32 -19.50 3.83 6.71
CA VAL A 32 -19.13 5.16 6.16
C VAL A 32 -20.31 6.14 6.06
N LEU A 33 -21.56 5.64 6.09
CA LEU A 33 -22.75 6.51 6.05
C LEU A 33 -22.92 7.38 7.31
N ASP A 34 -22.24 7.05 8.40
CA ASP A 34 -22.12 7.92 9.57
C ASP A 34 -20.87 8.79 9.41
N ASP A 35 -21.05 10.02 8.88
CA ASP A 35 -19.99 10.96 8.46
C ASP A 35 -18.92 11.22 9.55
N LEU A 36 -19.29 11.07 10.82
CA LEU A 36 -18.40 11.21 11.97
C LEU A 36 -17.33 10.11 12.08
N SER A 37 -17.58 8.92 11.51
CA SER A 37 -16.67 7.76 11.58
C SER A 37 -15.63 7.70 10.45
N ARG A 38 -15.70 8.64 9.49
CA ARG A 38 -14.89 8.60 8.27
C ARG A 38 -13.37 8.66 8.53
N PRO A 39 -12.85 9.51 9.45
CA PRO A 39 -11.43 9.51 9.79
C PRO A 39 -10.97 8.18 10.40
N ASP A 40 -11.73 7.65 11.37
CA ASP A 40 -11.43 6.38 12.04
C ASP A 40 -11.38 5.21 11.05
N LEU A 41 -12.27 5.19 10.05
CA LEU A 41 -12.27 4.16 9.01
C LEU A 41 -11.07 4.25 8.06
N ILE A 42 -10.54 5.44 7.79
CA ILE A 42 -9.30 5.61 7.01
C ILE A 42 -8.12 5.07 7.81
N ASP A 43 -8.07 5.36 9.11
CA ASP A 43 -7.04 4.84 10.01
C ASP A 43 -7.11 3.30 10.14
N GLU A 44 -8.32 2.73 10.30
CA GLU A 44 -8.53 1.28 10.26
C GLU A 44 -8.06 0.65 8.94
N ALA A 45 -8.40 1.28 7.80
CA ALA A 45 -7.99 0.81 6.47
C ALA A 45 -6.47 0.85 6.29
N ALA A 46 -5.80 1.90 6.79
CA ALA A 46 -4.35 2.04 6.75
C ALA A 46 -3.67 1.00 7.64
N GLN A 47 -4.20 0.75 8.84
CA GLN A 47 -3.68 -0.28 9.76
C GLN A 47 -3.91 -1.72 9.26
N ALA A 48 -4.85 -1.93 8.35
CA ALA A 48 -5.07 -3.23 7.71
C ALA A 48 -3.97 -3.60 6.68
N ILE A 49 -3.08 -2.68 6.32
CA ILE A 49 -1.94 -2.96 5.46
C ILE A 49 -0.86 -3.64 6.30
N THR A 50 -0.62 -4.93 6.06
CA THR A 50 0.42 -5.68 6.75
C THR A 50 1.79 -5.52 6.06
N PRO A 51 2.90 -5.79 6.77
CA PRO A 51 4.23 -5.80 6.16
C PRO A 51 4.34 -6.73 4.95
N GLU A 52 3.65 -7.87 4.98
CA GLU A 52 3.67 -8.87 3.91
C GLU A 52 2.97 -8.34 2.64
N LEU A 53 1.87 -7.61 2.79
CA LEU A 53 1.21 -6.92 1.68
C LEU A 53 2.14 -5.87 1.07
N ALA A 54 2.76 -5.04 1.90
CA ALA A 54 3.67 -3.99 1.44
C ALA A 54 4.89 -4.59 0.69
N GLN A 55 5.48 -5.66 1.22
CA GLN A 55 6.56 -6.40 0.57
C GLN A 55 6.10 -7.02 -0.75
N SER A 56 4.93 -7.68 -0.78
CA SER A 56 4.38 -8.26 -2.00
C SER A 56 4.15 -7.20 -3.09
N TRP A 57 3.69 -5.99 -2.72
CA TRP A 57 3.51 -4.90 -3.67
C TRP A 57 4.84 -4.34 -4.18
N ALA A 58 5.84 -4.23 -3.31
CA ALA A 58 7.20 -3.85 -3.71
C ALA A 58 7.79 -4.86 -4.70
N ILE A 59 7.69 -6.16 -4.40
CA ILE A 59 8.15 -7.24 -5.30
C ILE A 59 7.39 -7.23 -6.62
N ASN A 60 6.06 -7.08 -6.59
CA ASN A 60 5.25 -6.96 -7.80
C ASN A 60 5.64 -5.73 -8.63
N CYS A 61 6.19 -4.70 -7.97
CA CYS A 61 6.75 -3.55 -8.64
C CYS A 61 8.23 -3.70 -9.05
N GLY A 62 8.80 -4.90 -8.98
CA GLY A 62 10.19 -5.18 -9.37
C GLY A 62 11.24 -4.68 -8.37
N TYR A 63 10.83 -4.27 -7.17
CA TYR A 63 11.77 -3.98 -6.08
C TYR A 63 12.16 -5.30 -5.42
N ASP A 64 13.42 -5.67 -5.59
CA ASP A 64 14.05 -6.74 -4.84
C ASP A 64 14.75 -6.16 -3.60
N TRP A 65 14.56 -6.78 -2.44
CA TRP A 65 15.27 -6.40 -1.23
C TRP A 65 16.50 -7.30 -1.15
N GLY A 66 17.59 -6.87 -1.79
CA GLY A 66 18.85 -7.60 -1.71
C GLY A 66 19.21 -7.82 -0.25
N ASP A 67 19.40 -9.08 0.14
CA ASP A 67 19.98 -9.42 1.43
C ASP A 67 21.33 -8.71 1.53
N GLU A 68 21.44 -7.71 2.40
CA GLU A 68 22.71 -7.18 2.88
C GLU A 68 23.39 -8.26 3.73
N ASN A 69 23.90 -9.31 3.08
CA ASN A 69 24.80 -10.31 3.64
C ASN A 69 25.82 -10.77 2.58
N GLU A 70 26.38 -9.82 1.81
CA GLU A 70 27.69 -10.02 1.19
C GLU A 70 28.78 -9.58 2.16
N GLY A 71 28.99 -10.44 3.16
CA GLY A 71 30.06 -10.37 4.13
C GLY A 71 30.61 -11.78 4.40
N ASN A 72 31.23 -12.39 3.39
CA ASN A 72 32.25 -13.43 3.57
C ASN A 72 33.18 -13.49 2.36
#